data_AF-A0A9X8CQI7-F1
#
_entry.id   AF-A0A9X8CQI7-F1
#
_cell.length_a   1.000
_cell.length_b   1.000
_cell.length_c   1.000
_cell.angle_alpha   90.00
_cell.angle_beta   90.00
_cell.angle_gamma   90.00
#
_symmetry.space_group_name_H-M   'P 1'
#
loop_
_entity.id
_entity.type
_entity.pdbx_description
1 polymer ?
#
loop_
_entity_poly.entity_id
_entity_poly.type
_entity_poly.pdbx_seq_one_letter_code
_entity_poly.pdbx_strand_id
1 'polypeptide(L)'
;MTAIYSSAALKTRQREIKDIARKDVVHITENGNAAFVFMSEDLFEEQLNNAAEEAALTERMRACIKASDDCFEQGEYIEGTDAFFSALDERLAANG
;
A
#
# COMPACT_ATOMS: atom_id res chain seq x y z
N MET A 1 3.87 9.21 18.23
CA MET A 1 4.96 10.15 18.54
C MET A 1 6.23 9.46 18.09
N THR A 2 6.95 10.03 17.13
CA THR A 2 8.14 9.39 16.52
C THR A 2 9.25 9.22 17.56
N ALA A 3 9.75 8.00 17.72
CA ALA A 3 10.81 7.70 18.69
C ALA A 3 12.17 8.14 18.13
N ILE A 4 12.84 9.08 18.82
CA ILE A 4 14.12 9.64 18.38
C ILE A 4 15.19 9.35 19.45
N TYR A 5 16.28 8.71 19.04
CA TYR A 5 17.41 8.39 19.90
C TYR A 5 18.73 8.86 19.25
N SER A 6 19.76 9.03 20.07
CA SER A 6 21.12 9.24 19.56
C SER A 6 21.77 7.90 19.20
N SER A 7 22.77 7.93 18.33
CA SER A 7 23.60 6.74 18.04
C SER A 7 24.20 6.11 19.31
N ALA A 8 24.60 6.94 20.28
CA ALA A 8 25.11 6.48 21.58
C ALA A 8 24.06 5.70 22.41
N ALA A 9 22.78 6.06 22.30
CA ALA A 9 21.70 5.40 23.03
C ALA A 9 21.45 3.96 22.55
N LEU A 10 21.83 3.60 21.31
CA LEU A 10 21.75 2.22 20.81
C LEU A 10 22.58 1.24 21.67
N LYS A 11 23.66 1.73 22.29
CA LYS A 11 24.51 0.92 23.17
C LYS A 11 23.96 0.80 24.58
N THR A 12 23.39 1.89 25.12
CA THR A 12 22.98 1.95 26.55
C THR A 12 21.52 1.59 26.78
N ARG A 13 20.64 1.77 25.79
CA ARG A 13 19.19 1.50 25.85
C ARG A 13 18.74 0.49 24.79
N GLN A 14 19.62 -0.45 24.46
CA GLN A 14 19.42 -1.38 23.34
C GLN A 14 18.08 -2.13 23.41
N ARG A 15 17.67 -2.60 24.60
CA ARG A 15 16.43 -3.36 24.78
C ARG A 15 15.20 -2.52 24.46
N GLU A 16 15.10 -1.34 25.08
CA GLU A 16 14.01 -0.38 24.86
C GLU A 16 13.89 -0.02 23.38
N ILE A 17 15.02 0.33 22.74
CA ILE A 17 15.04 0.71 21.33
C ILE A 17 14.62 -0.46 20.42
N LYS A 18 15.06 -1.69 20.71
CA LYS A 18 14.65 -2.88 19.94
C LYS A 18 13.17 -3.21 20.13
N ASP A 19 12.63 -3.02 21.33
CA ASP A 19 11.21 -3.28 21.59
C ASP A 19 10.30 -2.31 20.83
N ILE A 20 10.75 -1.05 20.67
CA ILE A 20 10.07 -0.07 19.80
C ILE A 20 10.28 -0.42 18.33
N ALA A 21 11.51 -0.71 17.91
CA ALA A 21 11.88 -1.02 16.53
C ALA A 21 11.15 -2.22 15.92
N ARG A 22 10.65 -3.15 16.77
CA ARG A 22 9.79 -4.27 16.38
C ARG A 22 8.38 -3.87 15.95
N LYS A 23 7.94 -2.67 16.30
CA LYS A 23 6.56 -2.20 16.13
C LYS A 23 6.49 -0.88 15.38
N ASP A 24 7.56 -0.11 15.38
CA ASP A 24 7.59 1.23 14.81
C ASP A 24 9.01 1.63 14.38
N VAL A 25 9.07 2.69 13.57
CA VAL A 25 10.30 3.31 13.07
C VAL A 25 10.98 4.10 14.18
N VAL A 26 12.24 3.76 14.49
CA VAL A 26 13.08 4.55 15.40
C VAL A 26 14.03 5.41 14.60
N HIS A 27 14.02 6.72 14.82
CA HIS A 27 14.95 7.64 14.18
C HIS A 27 16.23 7.77 15.01
N ILE A 28 17.36 7.61 14.35
CA ILE A 28 18.69 7.74 14.95
C ILE A 28 19.35 9.02 14.47
N THR A 29 19.75 9.83 15.45
CA THR A 29 20.43 11.10 15.26
C THR A 29 21.92 10.98 15.57
N GLU A 30 22.73 11.70 14.80
CA GLU A 30 24.14 11.92 15.06
C GLU A 30 24.41 13.42 15.05
N ASN A 31 24.95 13.95 16.16
CA ASN A 31 25.21 15.38 16.34
C ASN A 31 23.98 16.30 16.14
N GLY A 32 22.78 15.80 16.43
CA GLY A 32 21.52 16.56 16.31
C GLY A 32 20.84 16.49 14.94
N ASN A 33 21.47 15.86 13.94
CA ASN A 33 20.85 15.61 12.64
C ASN A 33 20.29 14.19 12.60
N ALA A 34 19.00 14.06 12.28
CA ALA A 34 18.41 12.76 11.97
C ALA A 34 18.95 12.26 10.63
N ALA A 35 19.61 11.10 10.62
CA ALA A 35 20.28 10.57 9.43
C ALA A 35 19.87 9.13 9.13
N PHE A 36 19.48 8.35 10.14
CA PHE A 36 19.20 6.93 9.98
C PHE A 36 17.90 6.52 10.65
N VAL A 37 17.39 5.40 10.19
CA VAL A 37 16.22 4.71 10.75
C VAL A 37 16.67 3.34 11.24
N PHE A 38 16.09 2.91 12.36
CA PHE A 38 16.25 1.58 12.93
C PHE A 38 14.87 0.94 13.11
N MET A 39 14.69 -0.24 12.53
CA MET A 39 13.48 -1.06 12.61
C MET A 39 13.85 -2.55 12.54
N SER A 40 12.94 -3.44 12.93
CA SER A 40 13.09 -4.87 12.67
C SER A 40 13.00 -5.18 11.19
N GLU A 41 13.63 -6.29 10.79
CA GLU A 41 13.55 -6.83 9.43
C GLU A 41 12.11 -7.15 9.01
N ASP A 42 11.33 -7.81 9.88
CA ASP A 42 9.91 -8.10 9.62
C ASP A 42 9.11 -6.84 9.27
N LEU A 43 9.26 -5.78 10.08
CA LEU A 43 8.60 -4.48 9.82
C LEU A 43 9.10 -3.83 8.53
N PHE A 44 10.38 -3.98 8.19
CA PHE A 44 10.93 -3.47 6.93
C PHE A 44 10.32 -4.19 5.71
N GLU A 45 10.27 -5.52 5.74
CA GLU A 45 9.67 -6.34 4.68
C GLU A 45 8.18 -6.05 4.54
N GLU A 46 7.45 -5.93 5.65
CA GLU A 46 6.04 -5.57 5.66
C GLU A 46 5.81 -4.21 4.98
N GLN A 47 6.59 -3.19 5.34
CA GLN A 47 6.45 -1.86 4.73
C GLN A 47 6.80 -1.85 3.25
N LEU A 48 7.80 -2.64 2.83
CA LEU A 48 8.15 -2.78 1.41
C LEU A 48 7.02 -3.45 0.61
N ASN A 49 6.43 -4.52 1.16
CA ASN A 49 5.32 -5.23 0.54
C ASN A 49 4.08 -4.33 0.46
N ASN A 50 3.74 -3.63 1.55
CA ASN A 50 2.62 -2.69 1.58
C ASN A 50 2.78 -1.58 0.53
N ALA A 51 3.97 -1.00 0.41
CA ALA A 51 4.24 0.02 -0.61
C ALA A 51 4.12 -0.53 -2.05
N ALA A 52 4.58 -1.77 -2.28
CA ALA A 52 4.44 -2.43 -3.57
C ALA A 52 2.97 -2.75 -3.91
N GLU A 53 2.20 -3.23 -2.93
CA GLU A 53 0.77 -3.51 -3.07
C GLU A 53 -0.02 -2.23 -3.32
N GLU A 54 0.24 -1.16 -2.58
CA GLU A 54 -0.41 0.14 -2.74
C GLU A 54 -0.13 0.73 -4.13
N ALA A 55 1.13 0.67 -4.59
CA ALA A 55 1.49 1.11 -5.93
C ALA A 55 0.79 0.30 -7.02
N ALA A 56 0.77 -1.03 -6.88
CA ALA A 56 0.10 -1.91 -7.83
C ALA A 56 -1.42 -1.70 -7.86
N LEU A 57 -2.04 -1.53 -6.69
CA LEU A 57 -3.46 -1.23 -6.57
C LEU A 57 -3.79 0.12 -7.22
N THR A 58 -3.00 1.15 -6.96
CA THR A 58 -3.18 2.50 -7.51
C THR A 58 -3.15 2.48 -9.03
N GLU A 59 -2.17 1.80 -9.63
CA GLU A 59 -2.09 1.69 -11.10
C GLU A 59 -3.23 0.85 -11.67
N ARG A 60 -3.64 -0.23 -11.01
CA ARG A 60 -4.80 -1.02 -11.44
C ARG A 60 -6.09 -0.19 -11.41
N MET A 61 -6.30 0.60 -10.36
CA MET A 61 -7.46 1.49 -10.26
C MET A 61 -7.44 2.56 -11.35
N ARG A 62 -6.28 3.19 -11.59
CA ARG A 62 -6.13 4.14 -12.70
C ARG A 62 -6.45 3.50 -14.04
N ALA A 63 -5.95 2.29 -14.29
CA ALA A 63 -6.23 1.55 -15.52
C ALA A 63 -7.72 1.22 -15.67
N CYS A 64 -8.39 0.79 -14.60
CA CYS A 64 -9.84 0.52 -14.61
C CYS A 64 -10.67 1.77 -14.91
N ILE A 65 -10.33 2.91 -14.30
CA ILE A 65 -11.02 4.19 -14.56
C ILE A 65 -10.82 4.58 -16.02
N LYS A 66 -9.58 4.56 -16.51
CA LYS A 66 -9.28 4.89 -17.92
C LYS A 66 -10.05 4.00 -18.89
N ALA A 67 -10.06 2.68 -18.65
CA ALA A 67 -10.81 1.75 -19.48
C ALA A 67 -12.33 2.02 -19.43
N SER A 68 -12.84 2.43 -18.27
CA SER A 68 -14.26 2.78 -18.11
C SER A 68 -14.62 4.05 -18.86
N ASP A 69 -13.76 5.08 -18.81
CA ASP A 69 -13.92 6.32 -19.59
C ASP A 69 -13.90 6.01 -21.10
N ASP A 70 -12.94 5.20 -21.55
CA ASP A 70 -12.83 4.77 -22.94
C ASP A 70 -14.09 3.99 -23.40
N CYS A 71 -14.63 3.09 -22.56
CA CYS A 71 -15.90 2.39 -22.83
C CYS A 71 -17.08 3.36 -22.90
N PHE A 72 -17.15 4.35 -22.02
CA PHE A 72 -18.22 5.34 -22.02
C PHE A 72 -18.20 6.18 -23.30
N GLU A 73 -17.03 6.67 -23.71
CA GLU A 73 -16.85 7.43 -24.96
C GLU A 73 -17.21 6.63 -26.21
N GLN A 74 -16.98 5.31 -26.18
CA GLN A 74 -17.30 4.39 -27.27
C GLN A 74 -18.75 3.88 -27.26
N GLY A 75 -19.54 4.21 -26.24
CA GLY A 75 -20.90 3.70 -26.09
C GLY A 75 -20.97 2.25 -25.61
N GLU A 76 -19.88 1.71 -25.09
CA GLU A 76 -19.76 0.35 -24.55
C GLU A 76 -20.27 0.28 -23.10
N TYR A 77 -21.52 0.69 -22.89
CA TYR A 77 -22.19 0.60 -21.60
C TYR A 77 -23.63 0.12 -21.75
N ILE A 78 -24.20 -0.32 -20.64
CA ILE A 78 -25.57 -0.79 -20.58
C ILE A 78 -26.37 0.17 -19.69
N GLU A 79 -27.46 0.69 -20.21
CA GLU A 79 -28.39 1.52 -19.44
C GLU A 79 -29.56 0.70 -18.92
N GLY A 80 -29.83 0.83 -17.62
CA GLY A 80 -30.99 0.22 -16.98
C GLY A 80 -30.76 -1.21 -16.49
N THR A 81 -31.53 -1.60 -15.48
CA THR A 81 -31.41 -2.89 -14.78
C THR A 81 -31.80 -4.07 -15.66
N ASP A 82 -32.83 -3.93 -16.48
CA ASP A 82 -33.37 -5.03 -17.30
C ASP A 82 -32.37 -5.42 -18.40
N ALA A 83 -31.75 -4.43 -19.02
CA ALA A 83 -30.70 -4.64 -20.02
C ALA A 83 -29.44 -5.24 -19.37
N PHE A 84 -29.09 -4.82 -18.14
CA PHE A 84 -27.98 -5.39 -17.39
C PHE A 84 -28.17 -6.87 -17.10
N PHE A 85 -29.31 -7.27 -16.57
CA PHE A 85 -29.58 -8.68 -16.26
C PHE A 85 -29.62 -9.54 -17.52
N SER A 86 -30.20 -9.03 -18.61
CA SER A 86 -30.21 -9.74 -19.90
C SER A 86 -28.79 -10.00 -20.41
N ALA A 87 -27.94 -8.98 -20.39
CA ALA A 87 -26.54 -9.13 -20.80
C ALA A 87 -25.72 -10.03 -19.86
N LEU A 88 -26.03 -10.03 -18.56
CA LEU A 88 -25.39 -10.91 -17.58
C LEU A 88 -25.72 -12.38 -17.86
N ASP A 89 -26.99 -12.68 -18.12
CA ASP A 89 -27.45 -14.04 -18.43
C ASP A 89 -26.79 -14.57 -19.71
N GLU A 90 -26.70 -13.75 -20.76
CA GLU A 90 -25.98 -14.09 -22.00
C GLU A 90 -24.50 -14.42 -21.73
N ARG A 91 -23.85 -13.61 -20.89
CA ARG A 91 -22.42 -13.74 -20.59
C ARG A 91 -22.12 -14.97 -19.72
N LEU A 92 -23.02 -15.31 -18.80
CA LEU A 92 -22.94 -16.53 -18.00
C LEU A 92 -23.16 -17.79 -18.86
N ALA A 93 -24.12 -17.74 -19.79
CA ALA A 93 -24.37 -18.83 -20.72
C ALA A 93 -23.21 -19.07 -21.71
N ALA A 94 -22.46 -18.02 -22.07
CA ALA A 94 -21.32 -18.11 -22.98
C ALA A 94 -20.03 -18.64 -22.31
N ASN A 95 -19.92 -18.58 -20.98
CA ASN A 95 -18.71 -18.96 -20.22
C ASN A 95 -18.90 -20.20 -19.32
N GLY A 96 -20.07 -20.85 -19.37
CA GLY A 96 -20.35 -22.14 -18.72
C GLY A 96 -20.18 -23.32 -19.68
#